data_AF-A0A8H3EKV9-F1
#
_entry.id   AF-A0A8H3EKV9-F1
#
_cell.length_a   1.000
_cell.length_b   1.000
_cell.length_c   1.000
_cell.angle_alpha   90.00
_cell.angle_beta   90.00
_cell.angle_gamma   90.00
#
_symmetry.space_group_name_H-M   'P 1'
#
loop_
_entity.id
_entity.type
_entity.pdbx_description
1 polymer ?
#
loop_
_entity_poly.entity_id
_entity_poly.type
_entity_poly.pdbx_seq_one_letter_code
_entity_poly.pdbx_strand_id
1 'polypeptide(L)'
;MHVSYHYTHHETEEESIFPDLETFTGEKGLMQHCVKQHHAFHSGLQKLKDYASSTAPEDFSSDELKRIIDDFGPTLREHLVEEIGALLALKNYDSEGLMKVWKEEVFPFALGLADTTYEGGIHSFPPVPFFIPYIVHYWFSYKYAGTWRFAPCDFWGKPRPLEFV
;
A
#
# COMPACT_ATOMS: atom_id res chain seq x y z
N MET A 1 -4.31 -16.29 7.68
CA MET A 1 -3.72 -15.01 8.12
C MET A 1 -4.21 -13.95 7.15
N HIS A 2 -5.37 -13.35 7.43
CA HIS A 2 -5.95 -12.26 6.62
C HIS A 2 -5.50 -10.93 7.21
N VAL A 3 -4.25 -10.61 6.93
CA VAL A 3 -3.67 -9.31 7.25
C VAL A 3 -3.98 -8.41 6.06
N SER A 4 -4.72 -7.33 6.29
CA SER A 4 -5.03 -6.33 5.26
C SER A 4 -3.76 -5.50 5.04
N TYR A 5 -3.27 -5.42 3.80
CA TYR A 5 -2.03 -4.70 3.46
C TYR A 5 -2.00 -3.27 4.02
N HIS A 6 -3.09 -2.52 3.83
CA HIS A 6 -3.22 -1.16 4.35
C HIS A 6 -3.11 -1.08 5.87
N TYR A 7 -3.62 -2.08 6.58
CA TYR A 7 -3.60 -2.08 8.03
C TYR A 7 -2.17 -2.27 8.54
N THR A 8 -1.43 -3.24 8.00
CA THR A 8 -0.02 -3.44 8.35
C THR A 8 0.86 -2.28 7.93
N HIS A 9 0.62 -1.70 6.76
CA HIS A 9 1.34 -0.51 6.32
C HIS A 9 1.22 0.64 7.33
N HIS A 10 -0.01 1.03 7.71
CA HIS A 10 -0.23 2.10 8.68
C HIS A 10 0.25 1.73 10.10
N GLU A 11 0.12 0.47 10.52
CA GLU A 11 0.70 0.01 11.81
C GLU A 11 2.23 0.16 11.82
N THR A 12 2.92 -0.27 10.76
CA THR A 12 4.37 -0.10 10.64
C THR A 12 4.77 1.38 10.68
N GLU A 13 3.98 2.24 10.04
CA GLU A 13 4.19 3.68 10.08
C GLU A 13 4.03 4.26 11.47
N GLU A 14 2.93 3.96 12.15
CA GLU A 14 2.60 4.51 13.47
C GLU A 14 3.48 3.95 14.60
N GLU A 15 3.83 2.66 14.54
CA GLU A 15 4.61 1.99 15.58
C GLU A 15 6.12 2.15 15.41
N SER A 16 6.59 2.39 14.19
CA SER A 16 8.03 2.45 13.91
C SER A 16 8.47 3.65 13.07
N ILE A 17 7.94 3.86 11.86
CA ILE A 17 8.54 4.83 10.93
C ILE A 17 8.38 6.26 11.47
N PHE A 18 7.17 6.64 11.91
CA PHE A 18 6.91 7.99 12.41
C PHE A 18 7.68 8.27 13.72
N PRO A 19 7.70 7.40 14.74
CA PRO A 19 8.55 7.60 15.92
C PRO A 19 10.06 7.69 15.61
N ASP A 20 10.56 6.85 14.70
CA ASP A 20 11.97 6.87 14.27
C ASP A 20 12.28 8.19 13.52
N LEU A 21 11.34 8.71 12.71
CA LEU A 21 11.45 10.01 12.04
C LEU A 21 11.50 11.17 13.05
N GLU A 22 10.63 11.18 14.06
CA GLU A 22 10.66 12.21 15.11
C GLU A 22 11.97 12.20 15.88
N THR A 23 12.50 11.00 16.16
CA THR A 23 13.80 10.83 16.85
C THR A 23 14.95 11.37 16.00
N PHE A 24 14.94 11.07 14.70
CA PHE A 24 15.98 11.51 13.77
C PHE A 24 15.94 13.03 13.51
N THR A 25 14.75 13.59 13.30
CA THR A 25 14.56 15.01 13.00
C THR A 25 14.59 15.91 14.24
N GLY A 26 14.28 15.35 15.41
CA GLY A 26 14.08 16.09 16.65
C GLY A 26 12.72 16.82 16.72
N GLU A 27 11.84 16.62 15.74
CA GLU A 27 10.55 17.29 15.64
C GLU A 27 9.41 16.38 16.09
N LYS A 28 8.76 16.75 17.20
CA LYS A 28 7.62 15.98 17.73
C LYS A 28 6.35 16.27 16.95
N GLY A 29 5.56 15.22 16.72
CA GLY A 29 4.29 15.29 16.02
C GLY A 29 4.42 15.52 14.52
N LEU A 30 5.60 15.29 13.94
CA LEU A 30 5.91 15.58 12.53
C LEU A 30 4.89 14.92 11.58
N MET A 31 4.48 13.70 11.90
CA MET A 31 3.50 12.91 11.12
C MET A 31 2.15 12.74 11.83
N GLN A 32 1.89 13.51 12.89
CA GLN A 32 0.68 13.36 13.70
C GLN A 32 -0.61 13.61 12.91
N HIS A 33 -0.53 14.42 11.87
CA HIS A 33 -1.62 14.62 10.92
C HIS A 33 -1.93 13.34 10.14
N CYS A 34 -0.94 12.64 9.60
CA CYS A 34 -1.11 11.36 8.90
C CYS A 34 -1.78 10.32 9.82
N VAL A 35 -1.33 10.22 11.08
CA VAL A 35 -1.96 9.34 12.10
C VAL A 35 -3.46 9.64 12.27
N LYS A 36 -3.84 10.92 12.37
CA LYS A 36 -5.26 11.28 12.50
C LYS A 36 -6.06 10.88 11.27
N GLN A 37 -5.47 11.01 10.09
CA GLN A 37 -6.11 10.62 8.83
C GLN A 37 -6.27 9.11 8.73
N HIS A 38 -5.25 8.32 9.09
CA HIS A 38 -5.33 6.86 9.18
C HIS A 38 -6.58 6.43 9.97
N HIS A 39 -6.71 6.95 11.18
CA HIS A 39 -7.79 6.60 12.10
C HIS A 39 -9.16 7.02 11.55
N ALA A 40 -9.21 8.08 10.74
CA ALA A 40 -10.45 8.58 10.14
C ALA A 40 -11.04 7.63 9.08
N PHE A 41 -10.22 6.89 8.33
CA PHE A 41 -10.71 5.96 7.30
C PHE A 41 -10.59 4.46 7.67
N HIS A 42 -9.85 4.09 8.73
CA HIS A 42 -9.68 2.69 9.15
C HIS A 42 -11.02 1.97 9.38
N SER A 43 -12.02 2.63 9.96
CA SER A 43 -13.34 2.02 10.16
C SER A 43 -14.04 1.66 8.84
N GLY A 44 -13.82 2.46 7.79
CA GLY A 44 -14.31 2.17 6.44
C GLY A 44 -13.61 0.99 5.78
N LEU A 45 -12.28 0.92 5.91
CA LEU A 45 -11.51 -0.24 5.46
C LEU A 45 -11.94 -1.53 6.20
N GLN A 46 -12.26 -1.44 7.48
CA GLN A 46 -12.76 -2.56 8.26
C GLN A 46 -14.14 -3.01 7.76
N LYS A 47 -15.07 -2.08 7.51
CA LYS A 47 -16.37 -2.38 6.88
C LYS A 47 -16.21 -3.08 5.52
N LEU A 48 -15.29 -2.61 4.68
CA LEU A 48 -15.00 -3.23 3.38
C LEU A 48 -14.49 -4.66 3.55
N LYS A 49 -13.55 -4.89 4.47
CA LYS A 49 -13.04 -6.22 4.80
C LYS A 49 -14.15 -7.15 5.29
N ASP A 50 -14.99 -6.67 6.20
CA ASP A 50 -16.08 -7.45 6.77
C ASP A 50 -17.09 -7.81 5.68
N TYR A 51 -17.49 -6.85 4.84
CA TYR A 51 -18.38 -7.11 3.70
C TYR A 51 -17.78 -8.14 2.75
N ALA A 52 -16.51 -8.00 2.35
CA ALA A 52 -15.86 -8.91 1.42
C ALA A 52 -15.65 -10.33 1.97
N SER A 53 -15.55 -10.49 3.30
CA SER A 53 -15.25 -11.77 3.94
C SER A 53 -16.48 -12.51 4.48
N SER A 54 -17.58 -11.80 4.75
CA SER A 54 -18.79 -12.37 5.37
C SER A 54 -20.01 -12.42 4.46
N THR A 55 -20.01 -11.69 3.33
CA THR A 55 -21.15 -11.66 2.40
C THR A 55 -21.14 -12.92 1.53
N ALA A 56 -22.24 -13.67 1.56
CA ALA A 56 -22.44 -14.79 0.65
C ALA A 56 -22.65 -14.30 -0.79
N PRO A 57 -22.27 -15.07 -1.83
CA PRO A 57 -22.42 -14.65 -3.22
C PRO A 57 -23.84 -14.21 -3.61
N GLU A 58 -24.86 -14.86 -3.05
CA GLU A 58 -26.28 -14.54 -3.24
C GLU A 58 -26.71 -13.20 -2.61
N ASP A 59 -26.00 -12.76 -1.58
CA ASP A 59 -26.26 -11.50 -0.86
C ASP A 59 -25.36 -10.35 -1.37
N PHE A 60 -24.52 -10.63 -2.37
CA PHE A 60 -23.66 -9.62 -2.97
C PHE A 60 -24.48 -8.51 -3.62
N SER A 61 -24.14 -7.27 -3.28
CA SER A 61 -24.70 -6.06 -3.84
C SER A 61 -23.57 -5.12 -4.25
N SER A 62 -23.48 -4.84 -5.55
CA SER A 62 -22.56 -3.85 -6.08
C SER A 62 -22.81 -2.45 -5.50
N ASP A 63 -24.08 -2.13 -5.23
CA ASP A 63 -24.47 -0.83 -4.69
C ASP A 63 -24.01 -0.66 -3.24
N GLU A 64 -24.10 -1.73 -2.43
CA GLU A 64 -23.60 -1.71 -1.06
C GLU A 64 -22.08 -1.66 -1.01
N LEU A 65 -21.40 -2.46 -1.85
CA LEU A 65 -19.94 -2.38 -1.99
C LEU A 65 -19.50 -0.96 -2.36
N LYS A 66 -20.16 -0.36 -3.35
CA LYS A 66 -19.89 1.01 -3.77
C LYS A 66 -20.13 2.00 -2.63
N ARG A 67 -21.26 1.89 -1.92
CA ARG A 67 -21.59 2.74 -0.77
C ARG A 67 -20.51 2.66 0.31
N ILE A 68 -20.01 1.47 0.62
CA ILE A 68 -18.91 1.29 1.59
C ILE A 68 -17.64 1.99 1.11
N ILE A 69 -17.29 1.86 -0.18
CA ILE A 69 -16.12 2.54 -0.76
C ILE A 69 -16.29 4.05 -0.75
N ASP A 70 -17.47 4.56 -1.15
CA ASP A 70 -17.78 5.99 -1.18
C ASP A 70 -17.78 6.61 0.23
N ASP A 71 -18.10 5.84 1.28
CA ASP A 71 -18.09 6.29 2.69
C ASP A 71 -16.67 6.68 3.18
N PHE A 72 -15.61 5.98 2.75
CA PHE A 72 -14.23 6.24 3.22
C PHE A 72 -13.27 6.74 2.14
N GLY A 73 -13.60 6.54 0.87
CA GLY A 73 -12.76 6.85 -0.28
C GLY A 73 -12.29 8.30 -0.34
N PRO A 74 -13.14 9.32 -0.09
CA PRO A 74 -12.70 10.70 -0.05
C PRO A 74 -11.61 10.96 0.99
N THR A 75 -11.77 10.44 2.22
CA THR A 75 -10.81 10.59 3.32
C THR A 75 -9.50 9.85 3.03
N LEU A 76 -9.57 8.63 2.49
CA LEU A 76 -8.37 7.90 2.06
C LEU A 76 -7.63 8.66 0.96
N ARG A 77 -8.34 9.22 -0.03
CA ARG A 77 -7.73 10.01 -1.09
C ARG A 77 -7.06 11.28 -0.55
N GLU A 78 -7.69 11.96 0.39
CA GLU A 78 -7.13 13.14 1.05
C GLU A 78 -5.81 12.79 1.75
N HIS A 79 -5.79 11.73 2.54
CA HIS A 79 -4.58 11.20 3.17
C HIS A 79 -3.46 10.94 2.17
N LEU A 80 -3.74 10.15 1.11
CA LEU A 80 -2.74 9.80 0.09
C LEU A 80 -2.16 11.03 -0.63
N VAL A 81 -2.95 12.11 -0.78
CA VAL A 81 -2.49 13.34 -1.42
C VAL A 81 -1.66 14.18 -0.46
N GLU A 82 -2.11 14.34 0.78
CA GLU A 82 -1.45 15.21 1.76
C GLU A 82 -0.16 14.61 2.31
N GLU A 83 -0.09 13.27 2.41
CA GLU A 83 1.11 12.58 2.82
C GLU A 83 2.29 12.84 1.88
N ILE A 84 2.04 12.97 0.56
CA ILE A 84 3.08 13.37 -0.40
C ILE A 84 3.72 14.70 0.01
N GLY A 85 2.90 15.68 0.43
CA GLY A 85 3.37 16.97 0.89
C GLY A 85 4.19 16.86 2.18
N ALA A 86 3.74 16.04 3.14
CA ALA A 86 4.45 15.79 4.39
C ALA A 86 5.83 15.13 4.13
N LEU A 87 5.88 14.11 3.27
CA LEU A 87 7.12 13.44 2.90
C LEU A 87 8.07 14.36 2.13
N LEU A 88 7.57 15.17 1.20
CA LEU A 88 8.39 16.15 0.48
C LEU A 88 8.96 17.24 1.40
N ALA A 89 8.31 17.55 2.52
CA ALA A 89 8.84 18.50 3.50
C ALA A 89 10.12 17.97 4.17
N LEU A 90 10.33 16.65 4.18
CA LEU A 90 11.53 16.01 4.72
C LEU A 90 12.79 16.28 3.88
N LYS A 91 12.67 16.87 2.69
CA LYS A 91 13.82 17.20 1.81
C LYS A 91 14.91 18.06 2.45
N ASN A 92 14.59 18.71 3.57
CA ASN A 92 15.52 19.57 4.31
C ASN A 92 16.41 18.78 5.29
N TYR A 93 16.14 17.49 5.53
CA TYR A 93 16.98 16.63 6.38
C TYR A 93 17.97 15.81 5.55
N ASP A 94 18.97 15.24 6.23
CA ASP A 94 20.00 14.42 5.61
C ASP A 94 19.41 13.15 4.98
N SER A 95 19.70 12.93 3.70
CA SER A 95 19.14 11.82 2.93
C SER A 95 19.62 10.46 3.43
N GLU A 96 20.87 10.32 3.86
CA GLU A 96 21.38 9.05 4.38
C GLU A 96 20.73 8.69 5.71
N GLY A 97 20.50 9.67 6.57
CA GLY A 97 19.76 9.52 7.81
C GLY A 97 18.30 9.13 7.59
N LEU A 98 17.61 9.81 6.66
CA LEU A 98 16.24 9.45 6.27
C LEU A 98 16.14 8.00 5.77
N MET A 99 17.07 7.57 4.92
CA MET A 99 17.09 6.19 4.41
C MET A 99 17.37 5.14 5.49
N LYS A 100 18.01 5.50 6.61
CA LYS A 100 18.18 4.58 7.75
C LYS A 100 16.89 4.42 8.57
N VAL A 101 16.07 5.46 8.60
CA VAL A 101 14.74 5.43 9.23
C VAL A 101 13.75 4.68 8.35
N TRP A 102 13.84 4.88 7.03
CA TRP A 102 12.94 4.27 6.07
C TRP A 102 13.18 2.77 5.95
N LYS A 103 12.28 1.96 6.52
CA LYS A 103 12.31 0.50 6.41
C LYS A 103 11.50 0.11 5.20
N GLU A 104 12.18 -0.35 4.15
CA GLU A 104 11.49 -0.88 2.97
C GLU A 104 10.84 -2.24 3.27
N GLU A 105 9.55 -2.22 3.59
CA GLU A 105 8.74 -3.43 3.51
C GLU A 105 8.25 -3.63 2.07
N VAL A 106 9.05 -4.31 1.26
CA VAL A 106 8.58 -4.75 -0.06
C VAL A 106 7.65 -5.95 0.13
N PHE A 107 6.36 -5.67 0.20
CA PHE A 107 5.35 -6.71 0.20
C PHE A 107 5.22 -7.32 -1.21
N PRO A 108 4.90 -8.62 -1.35
CA PRO A 108 4.68 -9.27 -2.66
C PRO A 108 3.67 -8.54 -3.55
N PHE A 109 2.79 -7.75 -2.95
CA PHE A 109 1.86 -6.87 -3.64
C PHE A 109 2.57 -5.81 -4.50
N ALA A 110 3.68 -5.23 -4.03
CA ALA A 110 4.46 -4.23 -4.75
C ALA A 110 4.97 -4.75 -6.11
N LEU A 111 5.33 -6.04 -6.20
CA LEU A 111 5.76 -6.66 -7.46
C LEU A 111 4.66 -6.68 -8.52
N GLY A 112 3.40 -6.86 -8.12
CA GLY A 112 2.25 -6.80 -9.04
C GLY A 112 1.78 -5.39 -9.36
N LEU A 113 2.27 -4.38 -8.61
CA LEU A 113 1.93 -2.97 -8.81
C LEU A 113 3.02 -2.17 -9.56
N ALA A 114 4.25 -2.66 -9.59
CA ALA A 114 5.39 -1.94 -10.16
C ALA A 114 5.50 -2.16 -11.68
N ASP A 115 5.41 -1.08 -12.46
CA ASP A 115 5.69 -1.09 -13.90
C ASP A 115 7.19 -0.82 -14.14
N THR A 116 7.92 -1.86 -14.52
CA THR A 116 9.37 -1.77 -14.86
C THR A 116 9.62 -1.06 -16.18
N THR A 117 8.59 -0.80 -16.98
CA THR A 117 8.69 -0.06 -18.25
C THR A 117 8.42 1.44 -18.08
N TYR A 118 7.96 1.87 -16.90
CA TYR A 118 7.68 3.26 -16.60
C TYR A 118 8.92 4.14 -16.82
N GLU A 119 8.74 5.27 -17.50
CA GLU A 119 9.82 6.18 -17.93
C GLU A 119 11.00 5.50 -18.65
N GLY A 120 10.71 4.43 -19.41
CA GLY A 120 11.73 3.68 -20.14
C GLY A 120 12.57 2.74 -19.27
N GLY A 121 12.09 2.42 -18.06
CA GLY A 121 12.73 1.49 -17.14
C GLY A 121 13.98 2.04 -16.46
N ILE A 122 14.05 3.37 -16.30
CA ILE A 122 15.14 4.02 -15.55
C ILE A 122 15.05 3.77 -14.04
N HIS A 123 13.89 3.36 -13.55
CA HIS A 123 13.60 3.17 -12.13
C HIS A 123 13.85 1.72 -11.70
N SER A 124 14.63 1.54 -10.63
CA SER A 124 14.86 0.24 -10.01
C SER A 124 13.89 0.03 -8.84
N PHE A 125 12.64 -0.34 -9.13
CA PHE A 125 11.61 -0.57 -8.11
C PHE A 125 10.74 -1.82 -8.43
N PRO A 126 10.41 -2.65 -7.41
CA PRO A 126 10.94 -2.60 -6.05
C PRO A 126 12.39 -3.14 -5.99
N PRO A 127 13.24 -2.63 -5.08
CA PRO A 127 14.66 -2.99 -5.02
C PRO A 127 14.88 -4.34 -4.32
N VAL A 128 14.32 -5.41 -4.89
CA VAL A 128 14.46 -6.78 -4.38
C VAL A 128 15.55 -7.55 -5.12
N PRO A 129 16.19 -8.54 -4.45
CA PRO A 129 17.09 -9.46 -5.14
C PRO A 129 16.42 -10.14 -6.34
N PHE A 130 17.19 -10.39 -7.41
CA PHE A 130 16.69 -10.91 -8.69
C PHE A 130 15.88 -12.21 -8.58
N PHE A 131 16.08 -12.99 -7.52
CA PHE A 131 15.41 -14.27 -7.29
C PHE A 131 14.05 -14.14 -6.57
N ILE A 132 13.74 -12.99 -5.94
CA ILE A 132 12.47 -12.80 -5.22
C ILE A 132 11.26 -12.90 -6.15
N PRO A 133 11.24 -12.24 -7.33
CA PRO A 133 10.15 -12.41 -8.28
C PRO A 133 9.91 -13.87 -8.71
N TYR A 134 10.97 -14.70 -8.80
CA TYR A 134 10.83 -16.14 -9.09
C TYR A 134 10.13 -16.89 -7.98
N ILE A 135 10.51 -16.62 -6.73
CA ILE A 135 9.86 -17.23 -5.55
C ILE A 135 8.37 -16.87 -5.52
N VAL A 136 8.04 -15.59 -5.73
CA VAL A 136 6.66 -15.11 -5.75
C VAL A 136 5.88 -15.74 -6.90
N HIS A 137 6.45 -15.73 -8.11
CA HIS A 137 5.80 -16.27 -9.30
C HIS A 137 5.61 -17.79 -9.24
N TYR A 138 6.57 -18.57 -8.76
CA TYR A 138 6.50 -20.03 -8.84
C TYR A 138 5.93 -20.71 -7.58
N TRP A 139 6.03 -20.10 -6.40
CA TRP A 139 5.54 -20.73 -5.16
C TRP A 139 4.31 -20.05 -4.57
N PHE A 140 4.24 -18.72 -4.60
CA PHE A 140 3.15 -17.98 -3.95
C PHE A 140 1.99 -17.63 -4.90
N SER A 141 2.26 -17.51 -6.20
CA SER A 141 1.23 -17.13 -7.18
C SER A 141 0.08 -18.12 -7.22
N TYR A 142 0.37 -19.43 -7.18
CA TYR A 142 -0.63 -20.49 -7.30
C TYR A 142 -1.68 -20.45 -6.20
N LYS A 143 -1.26 -20.16 -4.96
CA LYS A 143 -2.16 -20.15 -3.79
C LYS A 143 -3.22 -19.06 -3.87
N TYR A 144 -2.91 -17.92 -4.51
CA TYR A 144 -3.79 -16.76 -4.60
C TYR A 144 -4.01 -16.30 -6.06
N ALA A 145 -3.94 -17.23 -7.01
CA ALA A 145 -4.02 -16.93 -8.45
C ALA A 145 -5.27 -16.10 -8.83
N GLY A 146 -6.41 -16.37 -8.20
CA GLY A 146 -7.64 -15.62 -8.41
C GLY A 146 -7.58 -14.16 -7.95
N THR A 147 -6.71 -13.81 -7.00
CA THR A 147 -6.46 -12.42 -6.57
C THR A 147 -5.49 -11.73 -7.52
N TRP A 148 -4.43 -12.43 -7.95
CA TRP A 148 -3.38 -11.86 -8.78
C TRP A 148 -3.81 -11.45 -10.19
N ARG A 149 -4.96 -11.92 -10.68
CA ARG A 149 -5.54 -11.48 -11.97
C ARG A 149 -5.93 -10.00 -11.97
N PHE A 150 -6.15 -9.40 -10.79
CA PHE A 150 -6.47 -7.98 -10.65
C PHE A 150 -5.24 -7.08 -10.50
N ALA A 151 -4.03 -7.66 -10.49
CA ALA A 151 -2.80 -6.89 -10.45
C ALA A 151 -2.56 -6.21 -11.82
N PRO A 152 -2.20 -4.91 -11.86
CA PRO A 152 -1.95 -4.17 -13.09
C PRO A 152 -0.69 -4.67 -13.83
N CYS A 153 0.28 -5.25 -13.11
CA CYS A 153 1.49 -5.83 -13.68
C CYS A 153 1.62 -7.32 -13.33
N ASP A 154 2.42 -8.06 -14.11
CA ASP A 154 2.92 -9.36 -13.66
C ASP A 154 4.05 -9.21 -12.62
N PHE A 155 4.47 -10.32 -12.02
CA PHE A 155 5.54 -10.29 -11.00
C PHE A 155 6.92 -9.90 -11.55
N TRP A 156 7.05 -9.74 -12.87
CA TRP A 156 8.24 -9.21 -13.55
C TRP A 156 8.11 -7.72 -13.85
N GLY A 157 7.03 -7.10 -13.38
CA GLY A 157 6.72 -5.69 -13.58
C GLY A 157 6.35 -5.34 -15.02
N LYS A 158 5.83 -6.29 -15.79
CA LYS A 158 5.26 -6.00 -17.11
C LYS A 158 3.78 -5.64 -16.99
N PRO A 159 3.34 -4.50 -17.56
CA PRO A 159 1.93 -4.13 -17.59
C PRO A 159 1.07 -5.21 -18.24
N ARG A 160 -0.11 -5.42 -17.67
CA ARG A 160 -1.14 -6.32 -18.18
C ARG A 160 -2.26 -5.51 -18.84
N PRO A 161 -2.92 -6.06 -19.87
CA PRO A 161 -4.14 -5.46 -20.39
C PRO A 161 -5.24 -5.44 -19.31
N LEU A 162 -6.14 -4.47 -19.37
CA LEU A 162 -7.31 -4.41 -18.51
C LEU A 162 -8.26 -5.55 -18.89
N GLU A 163 -8.34 -6.60 -18.07
CA GLU A 163 -9.16 -7.79 -18.35
C GLU A 163 -10.65 -7.59 -18.05
N PHE A 164 -11.03 -6.54 -17.30
CA PHE A 164 -12.37 -6.32 -16.78
C PHE A 164 -12.84 -4.88 -17.08
N VAL A 165 -13.23 -4.63 -18.33
CA VAL A 165 -13.78 -3.36 -18.83
C VAL A 165 -15.18 -3.53 -19.40
#